data_AF-A0A409Y138-F1
#
_entry.id   AF-A0A409Y138-F1
#
_cell.length_a   1.000
_cell.length_b   1.000
_cell.length_c   1.000
_cell.angle_alpha   90.00
_cell.angle_beta   90.00
_cell.angle_gamma   90.00
#
_symmetry.space_group_name_H-M   'P 1'
#
loop_
_entity.id
_entity.type
_entity.pdbx_description
1 polymer ?
#
loop_
_entity_poly.entity_id
_entity_poly.type
_entity_poly.pdbx_seq_one_letter_code
_entity_poly.pdbx_strand_id
1 'polypeptide(L)'
;MPLSTFEDMLLRFSPARLLLFFAELDIDAIISLSKTSSALHSAYTFYAKEAWDPTKRFASWFKNPAAFRRLLSRTNSVISGSFALQFFDRSYYPTGDMDIYLRVAGADEVCRWLTRQDYTYVRQNKTYPHVISRDRVHFDRAVRNLSSSVSPLLAVYNFERKLELSKTESIVRHVQVIVVDTDPIEHILFDFHSTVVMNFITAERAVSIFPHSTFIDRLSYTSKVRDKAIIDKPDWRIKYERRGFTFRDDSDTYSTVRRLTCQSSILRSVQDKFSWQITFPNEQTWNALPPPYGTMKLDYDFEVLVKDSKIVEQEGRQSLFLAD
;
A
#
# COMPACT_ATOMS: atom_id res chain seq x y z
N MET A 1 -25.24 32.94 4.52
CA MET A 1 -26.51 32.21 4.29
C MET A 1 -26.89 31.51 5.58
N PRO A 2 -28.18 31.46 5.95
CA PRO A 2 -28.62 30.65 7.09
C PRO A 2 -28.34 29.17 6.81
N LEU A 3 -28.01 28.41 7.85
CA LEU A 3 -27.84 26.95 7.75
C LEU A 3 -29.18 26.29 7.39
N SER A 4 -29.14 25.28 6.53
CA SER A 4 -30.28 24.39 6.32
C SER A 4 -30.57 23.55 7.57
N THR A 5 -31.79 23.01 7.66
CA THR A 5 -32.17 22.10 8.76
C THR A 5 -31.23 20.90 8.88
N PHE A 6 -30.75 20.40 7.74
CA PHE A 6 -29.81 19.28 7.70
C PHE A 6 -28.43 19.65 8.27
N GLU A 7 -27.92 20.83 7.92
CA GLU A 7 -26.65 21.34 8.46
C GLU A 7 -26.74 21.62 9.95
N ASP A 8 -27.82 22.26 10.41
CA ASP A 8 -28.05 22.53 11.84
C ASP A 8 -28.13 21.21 12.64
N MET A 9 -28.80 20.19 12.09
CA MET A 9 -28.83 18.86 12.70
C MET A 9 -27.42 18.25 12.83
N LEU A 10 -26.64 18.23 11.75
CA LEU A 10 -25.29 17.64 11.75
C LEU A 10 -24.32 18.40 12.66
N LEU A 11 -24.38 19.73 12.70
CA LEU A 11 -23.50 20.53 13.56
C LEU A 11 -23.84 20.38 15.06
N ARG A 12 -25.04 19.92 15.39
CA ARG A 12 -25.43 19.56 16.77
C ARG A 12 -25.01 18.14 17.16
N PHE A 13 -24.49 17.33 16.23
CA PHE A 13 -23.97 16.02 16.58
C PHE A 13 -22.76 16.15 17.49
N SER A 14 -22.64 15.25 18.46
CA SER A 14 -21.37 15.07 19.16
C SER A 14 -20.30 14.59 18.17
N PRO A 15 -19.01 14.83 18.43
CA PRO A 15 -17.93 14.37 17.55
C PRO A 15 -18.04 12.89 17.19
N ALA A 16 -18.36 12.02 18.15
CA ALA A 16 -18.54 10.59 17.91
C ALA A 16 -19.70 10.27 16.95
N ARG A 17 -20.84 10.95 17.08
CA ARG A 17 -22.00 10.75 16.17
C ARG A 17 -21.70 11.27 14.78
N LEU A 18 -20.96 12.37 14.67
CA LEU A 18 -20.52 12.89 13.38
C LEU A 18 -19.58 11.91 12.68
N LEU A 19 -18.63 11.31 13.42
CA LEU A 19 -17.74 10.28 12.88
C LEU A 19 -18.51 9.05 12.39
N LEU A 20 -19.50 8.58 13.16
CA LEU A 20 -20.35 7.46 12.75
C LEU A 20 -21.17 7.79 11.49
N PHE A 21 -21.78 8.98 11.43
CA PHE A 21 -22.54 9.43 10.27
C PHE A 21 -21.70 9.38 8.99
N PHE A 22 -20.51 9.97 9.00
CA PHE A 22 -19.62 9.96 7.84
C PHE A 22 -19.00 8.58 7.57
N ALA A 23 -18.86 7.71 8.58
CA ALA A 23 -18.36 6.34 8.38
C ALA A 23 -19.31 5.47 7.53
N GLU A 24 -20.61 5.71 7.60
CA GLU A 24 -21.62 5.00 6.81
C GLU A 24 -21.74 5.49 5.35
N LEU A 25 -21.20 6.67 5.04
CA LEU A 25 -21.21 7.21 3.69
C LEU A 25 -20.04 6.66 2.88
N ASP A 26 -20.27 6.33 1.61
CA ASP A 26 -19.20 6.05 0.66
C ASP A 26 -18.38 7.31 0.35
N ILE A 27 -17.23 7.14 -0.32
CA ILE A 27 -16.30 8.25 -0.57
C ILE A 27 -16.92 9.30 -1.50
N ASP A 28 -17.75 8.90 -2.47
CA ASP A 28 -18.39 9.83 -3.40
C ASP A 28 -19.42 10.72 -2.69
N ALA A 29 -20.25 10.13 -1.83
CA ALA A 29 -21.23 10.84 -1.03
C ALA A 29 -20.58 11.84 -0.09
N ILE A 30 -19.47 11.47 0.56
CA ILE A 30 -18.73 12.38 1.46
C ILE A 30 -18.15 13.56 0.69
N ILE A 31 -17.52 13.30 -0.46
CA ILE A 31 -16.96 14.37 -1.30
C ILE A 31 -18.07 15.28 -1.80
N SER A 32 -19.17 14.71 -2.29
CA SER A 32 -20.33 15.46 -2.79
C SER A 32 -20.92 16.33 -1.67
N LEU A 33 -21.10 15.78 -0.47
CA LEU A 33 -21.60 16.52 0.68
C LEU A 33 -20.67 17.66 1.11
N SER A 34 -19.35 17.43 1.06
CA SER A 34 -18.36 18.46 1.40
C SER A 34 -18.37 19.67 0.45
N LYS A 35 -18.95 19.53 -0.75
CA LYS A 35 -19.00 20.57 -1.78
C LYS A 35 -20.27 21.42 -1.74
N THR A 36 -21.29 21.02 -0.97
CA THR A 36 -22.57 21.73 -0.95
C THR A 36 -22.55 22.98 -0.05
N SER A 37 -21.71 23.00 0.98
CA SER A 37 -21.56 24.17 1.86
C SER A 37 -20.23 24.20 2.63
N SER A 38 -19.87 25.38 3.14
CA SER A 38 -18.68 25.57 3.99
C SER A 38 -18.80 24.88 5.36
N ALA A 39 -20.01 24.77 5.90
CA ALA A 39 -20.28 24.08 7.15
C ALA A 39 -20.05 22.57 7.00
N LEU A 40 -20.59 21.96 5.95
CA LEU A 40 -20.40 20.54 5.65
C LEU A 40 -18.97 20.24 5.23
N HIS A 41 -18.31 21.17 4.52
CA HIS A 41 -16.88 21.08 4.25
C HIS A 41 -16.04 21.03 5.54
N SER A 42 -16.41 21.83 6.55
CA SER A 42 -15.73 21.84 7.86
C SER A 42 -15.95 20.53 8.61
N ALA A 43 -17.18 20.00 8.60
CA ALA A 43 -17.51 18.70 9.19
C ALA A 43 -16.76 17.55 8.49
N TYR A 44 -16.69 17.57 7.15
CA TYR A 44 -15.86 16.66 6.37
C TYR A 44 -14.38 16.78 6.75
N THR A 45 -13.83 17.99 6.87
CA THR A 45 -12.41 18.19 7.22
C THR A 45 -12.08 17.62 8.59
N PHE A 46 -13.00 17.75 9.56
CA PHE A 46 -12.89 17.09 10.85
C PHE A 46 -12.91 15.56 10.70
N TYR A 47 -13.90 15.01 9.99
CA TYR A 47 -13.98 13.57 9.75
C TYR A 47 -12.73 13.03 9.05
N ALA A 48 -12.24 13.72 8.03
CA ALA A 48 -11.10 13.32 7.22
C ALA A 48 -9.83 13.19 8.05
N LYS A 49 -9.58 14.15 8.95
CA LYS A 49 -8.46 14.08 9.91
C LYS A 49 -8.54 12.86 10.80
N GLU A 50 -9.75 12.48 11.22
CA GLU A 50 -9.96 11.36 12.13
C GLU A 50 -9.92 10.00 11.42
N ALA A 51 -10.45 9.90 10.19
CA ALA A 51 -10.59 8.68 9.40
C ALA A 51 -9.28 8.26 8.72
N TRP A 52 -8.51 9.23 8.24
CA TRP A 52 -7.23 9.02 7.56
C TRP A 52 -6.03 9.42 8.43
N ASP A 53 -6.14 9.21 9.76
CA ASP A 53 -4.98 9.27 10.66
C ASP A 53 -4.24 7.92 10.67
N PRO A 54 -3.00 7.86 10.15
CA PRO A 54 -2.23 6.62 10.14
C PRO A 54 -1.89 6.13 11.56
N THR A 55 -1.80 7.04 12.52
CA THR A 55 -1.43 6.74 13.92
C THR A 55 -2.42 5.77 14.54
N LYS A 56 -3.72 6.00 14.32
CA LYS A 56 -4.79 5.11 14.80
C LYS A 56 -4.70 3.72 14.21
N ARG A 57 -4.40 3.62 12.91
CA ARG A 57 -4.24 2.31 12.27
C ARG A 57 -3.02 1.58 12.80
N PHE A 58 -1.87 2.26 12.88
CA PHE A 58 -0.64 1.69 13.40
C PHE A 58 -0.72 1.31 14.89
N ALA A 59 -1.56 1.97 15.68
CA ALA A 59 -1.74 1.63 17.11
C ALA A 59 -2.23 0.19 17.33
N SER A 60 -2.99 -0.36 16.39
CA SER A 60 -3.41 -1.78 16.45
C SER A 60 -2.28 -2.79 16.11
N TRP A 61 -1.18 -2.29 15.55
CA TRP A 61 -0.02 -3.07 15.12
C TRP A 61 1.19 -2.86 16.01
N PHE A 62 1.38 -1.66 16.57
CA PHE A 62 2.60 -1.31 17.28
C PHE A 62 2.29 -0.49 18.53
N LYS A 63 3.05 -0.75 19.60
CA LYS A 63 2.90 -0.03 20.88
C LYS A 63 3.18 1.47 20.73
N ASN A 64 4.08 1.83 19.81
CA ASN A 64 4.46 3.21 19.54
C ASN A 64 4.39 3.51 18.03
N PRO A 65 3.23 3.99 17.53
CA PRO A 65 3.03 4.39 16.13
C PRO A 65 4.02 5.44 15.63
N ALA A 66 4.33 6.42 16.48
CA ALA A 66 5.30 7.48 16.19
C ALA A 66 6.70 6.91 15.93
N ALA A 67 7.14 5.95 16.75
CA ALA A 67 8.40 5.25 16.55
C ALA A 67 8.41 4.43 15.25
N PHE A 68 7.28 3.84 14.88
CA PHE A 68 7.13 3.15 13.61
C PHE A 68 7.20 4.10 12.41
N ARG A 69 6.54 5.26 12.46
CA ARG A 69 6.68 6.30 11.41
C ARG A 69 8.13 6.77 11.24
N ARG A 70 8.87 6.96 12.34
CA ARG A 70 10.30 7.28 12.29
C ARG A 70 11.14 6.17 11.69
N LEU A 71 10.79 4.91 11.95
CA LEU A 71 11.42 3.76 11.30
C LEU A 71 11.22 3.84 9.78
N LEU A 72 9.97 3.99 9.31
CA LEU A 72 9.66 4.12 7.88
C LEU A 72 10.48 5.23 7.21
N SER A 73 10.59 6.39 7.87
CA SER A 73 11.36 7.54 7.38
C SER A 73 12.83 7.18 7.21
N ARG A 74 13.44 6.61 8.25
CA ARG A 74 14.88 6.31 8.29
C ARG A 74 15.30 5.16 7.39
N THR A 75 14.41 4.24 7.07
CA THR A 75 14.71 3.08 6.20
C THR A 75 14.18 3.23 4.78
N ASN A 76 13.65 4.41 4.40
CA ASN A 76 12.88 4.62 3.17
C ASN A 76 11.83 3.52 2.93
N SER A 77 11.20 3.02 3.99
CA SER A 77 10.22 1.94 3.86
C SER A 77 8.84 2.49 3.55
N VAL A 78 8.10 1.72 2.74
CA VAL A 78 6.77 2.07 2.25
C VAL A 78 5.83 0.92 2.57
N ILE A 79 4.66 1.23 3.13
CA ILE A 79 3.60 0.24 3.33
C ILE A 79 2.71 0.24 2.10
N SER A 80 2.34 -0.92 1.59
CA SER A 80 1.48 -1.02 0.40
C SER A 80 0.48 -2.17 0.53
N GLY A 81 -0.11 -2.59 -0.58
CA GLY A 81 -0.98 -3.76 -0.63
C GLY A 81 -2.29 -3.56 0.12
N SER A 82 -2.75 -4.61 0.79
CA SER A 82 -4.09 -4.60 1.39
C SER A 82 -4.22 -3.68 2.60
N PHE A 83 -3.13 -3.36 3.28
CA PHE A 83 -3.15 -2.41 4.39
C PHE A 83 -3.39 -0.98 3.90
N ALA A 84 -2.66 -0.56 2.88
CA ALA A 84 -2.83 0.77 2.28
C ALA A 84 -4.21 0.92 1.62
N LEU A 85 -4.70 -0.13 0.95
CA LEU A 85 -6.06 -0.14 0.40
C LEU A 85 -7.12 0.12 1.50
N GLN A 86 -7.06 -0.61 2.61
CA GLN A 86 -7.98 -0.43 3.75
C GLN A 86 -7.92 0.98 4.34
N PHE A 87 -6.72 1.58 4.38
CA PHE A 87 -6.54 2.95 4.87
C PHE A 87 -7.37 3.95 4.08
N PHE A 88 -7.25 3.93 2.75
CA PHE A 88 -8.00 4.83 1.88
C PHE A 88 -9.50 4.50 1.83
N ASP A 89 -9.84 3.21 1.69
CA ASP A 89 -11.22 2.71 1.58
C ASP A 89 -12.02 2.82 2.88
N ARG A 90 -11.35 3.15 3.99
CA ARG A 90 -11.92 3.15 5.35
C ARG A 90 -12.53 1.79 5.74
N SER A 91 -12.07 0.71 5.10
CA SER A 91 -12.53 -0.65 5.34
C SER A 91 -11.65 -1.39 6.36
N TYR A 92 -12.17 -2.54 6.82
CA TYR A 92 -11.50 -3.46 7.73
C TYR A 92 -11.56 -4.88 7.19
N TYR A 93 -10.39 -5.49 7.02
CA TYR A 93 -10.23 -6.89 6.68
C TYR A 93 -9.64 -7.62 7.89
N PRO A 94 -10.39 -8.51 8.57
CA PRO A 94 -9.95 -9.16 9.80
C PRO A 94 -8.62 -9.92 9.68
N THR A 95 -8.38 -10.52 8.51
CA THR A 95 -7.16 -11.27 8.14
C THR A 95 -6.19 -10.43 7.31
N GLY A 96 -6.24 -9.10 7.46
CA GLY A 96 -5.35 -8.20 6.73
C GLY A 96 -3.91 -8.25 7.22
N ASP A 97 -2.98 -8.40 6.28
CA ASP A 97 -1.54 -8.35 6.53
C ASP A 97 -1.00 -6.92 6.33
N MET A 98 0.14 -6.61 6.92
CA MET A 98 0.88 -5.38 6.68
C MET A 98 2.14 -5.68 5.85
N ASP A 99 2.15 -5.19 4.62
CA ASP A 99 3.24 -5.38 3.67
C ASP A 99 4.16 -4.15 3.67
N ILE A 100 5.39 -4.31 4.15
CA ILE A 100 6.41 -3.25 4.24
C ILE A 100 7.47 -3.49 3.17
N TYR A 101 7.50 -2.62 2.16
CA TYR A 101 8.45 -2.63 1.06
C TYR A 101 9.63 -1.72 1.36
N LEU A 102 10.85 -2.20 1.10
CA LEU A 102 12.06 -1.41 1.30
C LEU A 102 13.26 -1.99 0.54
N ARG A 103 14.33 -1.21 0.45
CA ARG A 103 15.60 -1.66 -0.13
C ARG A 103 16.51 -2.35 0.89
N VAL A 104 17.48 -3.10 0.37
CA VAL A 104 18.46 -3.94 1.11
C VAL A 104 18.96 -3.30 2.41
N ALA A 105 19.41 -2.04 2.40
CA ALA A 105 20.03 -1.41 3.55
C ALA A 105 19.11 -1.25 4.78
N GLY A 106 17.79 -1.19 4.58
CA GLY A 106 16.82 -1.03 5.67
C GLY A 106 16.34 -2.35 6.29
N ALA A 107 16.57 -3.50 5.64
CA ALA A 107 15.84 -4.74 5.92
C ALA A 107 16.13 -5.27 7.34
N ASP A 108 17.43 -5.34 7.61
CA ASP A 108 18.03 -5.73 8.88
C ASP A 108 17.50 -4.90 10.05
N GLU A 109 17.28 -3.62 9.84
CA GLU A 109 16.78 -2.70 10.85
C GLU A 109 15.29 -2.90 11.13
N VAL A 110 14.46 -2.94 10.09
CA VAL A 110 13.01 -3.12 10.21
C VAL A 110 12.70 -4.45 10.90
N CYS A 111 13.36 -5.53 10.49
CA CYS A 111 13.14 -6.85 11.06
C CYS A 111 13.59 -6.97 12.52
N ARG A 112 14.73 -6.35 12.90
CA ARG A 112 15.15 -6.26 14.31
C ARG A 112 14.15 -5.45 15.13
N TRP A 113 13.62 -4.37 14.57
CA TRP A 113 12.60 -3.57 15.24
C TRP A 113 11.32 -4.38 15.47
N LEU A 114 10.85 -5.15 14.48
CA LEU A 114 9.69 -6.05 14.65
C LEU A 114 9.92 -7.07 15.75
N THR A 115 11.12 -7.66 15.82
CA THR A 115 11.50 -8.59 16.91
C THR A 115 11.37 -7.93 18.29
N ARG A 116 11.73 -6.65 18.41
CA ARG A 116 11.55 -5.86 19.65
C ARG A 116 10.10 -5.44 19.92
N GLN A 117 9.20 -5.57 18.96
CA GLN A 117 7.76 -5.33 19.09
C GLN A 117 6.97 -6.62 19.34
N ASP A 118 7.65 -7.66 19.84
CA ASP A 118 7.09 -8.98 20.16
C ASP A 118 6.62 -9.77 18.93
N TYR A 119 7.07 -9.41 17.72
CA TYR A 119 6.84 -10.22 16.54
C TYR A 119 7.86 -11.34 16.43
N THR A 120 7.38 -12.54 16.16
CA THR A 120 8.19 -13.75 15.92
C THR A 120 8.35 -13.97 14.42
N TYR A 121 9.58 -14.22 14.00
CA TYR A 121 9.87 -14.56 12.61
C TYR A 121 9.40 -15.98 12.28
N VAL A 122 8.68 -16.13 11.17
CA VAL A 122 8.04 -17.39 10.77
C VAL A 122 8.92 -18.08 9.72
N ARG A 123 9.77 -18.99 10.19
CA ARG A 123 10.47 -19.97 9.34
C ARG A 123 10.84 -21.20 10.17
N GLN A 124 10.49 -22.38 9.65
CA GLN A 124 10.63 -23.74 10.22
C GLN A 124 11.89 -23.98 11.09
N ASN A 125 11.95 -23.41 12.30
CA ASN A 125 13.02 -23.50 13.31
C ASN A 125 14.14 -22.44 13.29
N LYS A 126 14.00 -21.30 12.60
CA LYS A 126 14.99 -20.21 12.65
C LYS A 126 14.40 -18.96 13.28
N THR A 127 15.14 -18.33 14.20
CA THR A 127 14.85 -16.98 14.66
C THR A 127 15.46 -15.96 13.69
N TYR A 128 14.89 -14.75 13.61
CA TYR A 128 15.45 -13.72 12.75
C TYR A 128 16.94 -13.40 13.05
N PRO A 129 17.39 -13.30 14.32
CA PRO A 129 18.81 -13.16 14.65
C PRO A 129 19.71 -14.27 14.04
N HIS A 130 19.23 -15.52 13.97
CA HIS A 130 19.97 -16.60 13.31
C HIS A 130 20.07 -16.34 11.79
N VAL A 131 18.99 -15.89 11.15
CA VAL A 131 18.95 -15.62 9.70
C VAL A 131 19.96 -14.53 9.31
N ILE A 132 20.04 -13.41 10.04
CA ILE A 132 20.99 -12.33 9.71
C ILE A 132 22.46 -12.71 9.91
N SER A 133 22.74 -13.74 10.71
CA SER A 133 24.11 -14.19 11.00
C SER A 133 24.67 -15.16 9.97
N ARG A 134 23.81 -15.92 9.29
CA ARG A 134 24.20 -17.04 8.43
C ARG A 134 23.56 -17.07 7.04
N ASP A 135 22.37 -16.47 6.89
CA ASP A 135 21.52 -16.58 5.70
C ASP A 135 21.09 -15.19 5.20
N ARG A 136 22.04 -14.32 4.83
CA ARG A 136 21.78 -12.98 4.30
C ARG A 136 21.34 -12.99 2.84
N VAL A 137 20.30 -13.77 2.54
CA VAL A 137 19.80 -14.04 1.17
C VAL A 137 19.55 -12.75 0.37
N HIS A 138 19.02 -11.70 1.01
CA HIS A 138 18.76 -10.43 0.32
C HIS A 138 20.05 -9.71 -0.12
N PHE A 139 21.12 -9.75 0.69
CA PHE A 139 22.43 -9.21 0.30
C PHE A 139 23.05 -10.04 -0.82
N ASP A 140 23.01 -11.38 -0.69
CA ASP A 140 23.58 -12.27 -1.71
C ASP A 140 22.91 -12.05 -3.07
N ARG A 141 21.59 -11.90 -3.09
CA ARG A 141 20.83 -11.63 -4.32
C ARG A 141 21.07 -10.23 -4.86
N ALA A 142 21.18 -9.22 -4.00
CA ALA A 142 21.50 -7.86 -4.41
C ALA A 142 22.89 -7.76 -5.08
N VAL A 143 23.89 -8.40 -4.48
CA VAL A 143 25.29 -8.38 -4.98
C VAL A 143 25.43 -9.18 -6.27
N ARG A 144 24.68 -10.29 -6.41
CA ARG A 144 24.69 -11.11 -7.62
C ARG A 144 24.07 -10.41 -8.83
N ASN A 145 23.44 -9.25 -8.64
CA ASN A 145 22.79 -8.46 -9.70
C ASN A 145 21.97 -9.35 -10.66
N LEU A 146 21.21 -10.30 -10.08
CA LEU A 146 20.12 -10.96 -10.79
C LEU A 146 19.13 -9.83 -11.11
N SER A 147 19.31 -9.24 -12.29
CA SER A 147 18.86 -7.89 -12.62
C SER A 147 17.39 -7.66 -12.31
N SER A 148 17.07 -6.40 -12.03
CA SER A 148 15.73 -5.84 -11.86
C SER A 148 14.72 -6.20 -12.96
N SER A 149 15.19 -6.66 -14.11
CA SER A 149 14.34 -7.22 -15.16
C SER A 149 13.73 -8.59 -14.81
N VAL A 150 14.47 -9.46 -14.11
CA VAL A 150 14.10 -10.88 -13.90
C VAL A 150 13.45 -11.13 -12.54
N SER A 151 13.95 -10.53 -11.46
CA SER A 151 13.38 -10.76 -10.13
C SER A 151 13.65 -9.61 -9.16
N PRO A 152 12.84 -8.54 -9.20
CA PRO A 152 13.04 -7.37 -8.36
C PRO A 152 12.80 -7.64 -6.87
N LEU A 153 12.23 -8.80 -6.54
CA LEU A 153 12.02 -9.24 -5.16
C LEU A 153 13.25 -9.99 -4.64
N LEU A 154 14.02 -9.39 -3.73
CA LEU A 154 15.23 -9.96 -3.15
C LEU A 154 14.97 -10.90 -1.96
N ALA A 155 14.01 -10.57 -1.09
CA ALA A 155 13.59 -11.45 0.00
C ALA A 155 12.21 -11.07 0.54
N VAL A 156 11.54 -12.03 1.20
CA VAL A 156 10.35 -11.79 2.01
C VAL A 156 10.59 -12.37 3.39
N TYR A 157 10.44 -11.55 4.42
CA TYR A 157 10.51 -11.99 5.82
C TYR A 157 9.14 -11.88 6.47
N ASN A 158 8.60 -13.01 6.90
CA ASN A 158 7.28 -13.09 7.53
C ASN A 158 7.39 -13.03 9.04
N PHE A 159 6.60 -12.16 9.66
CA PHE A 159 6.55 -11.94 11.10
C PHE A 159 5.13 -12.06 11.61
N GLU A 160 4.97 -12.71 12.76
CA GLU A 160 3.69 -12.93 13.41
C GLU A 160 3.71 -12.45 14.86
N ARG A 161 2.63 -11.82 15.28
CA ARG A 161 2.39 -11.51 16.69
C ARG A 161 1.00 -11.99 17.08
N LYS A 162 0.94 -12.88 18.07
CA LYS A 162 -0.30 -13.31 18.71
C LYS A 162 -0.66 -12.32 19.82
N LEU A 163 -1.88 -11.82 19.78
CA LEU A 163 -2.48 -10.94 20.77
C LEU A 163 -3.61 -11.71 21.45
N GLU A 164 -3.52 -11.91 22.75
CA GLU A 164 -4.60 -12.48 23.55
C GLU A 164 -5.58 -11.37 23.93
N LEU A 165 -6.80 -11.44 23.41
CA LEU A 165 -7.87 -10.49 23.75
C LEU A 165 -8.65 -10.96 24.98
N SER A 166 -8.82 -12.28 25.11
CA SER A 166 -9.47 -12.93 26.24
C SER A 166 -8.90 -14.34 26.44
N LYS A 167 -9.39 -15.06 27.45
CA LYS A 167 -8.99 -16.46 27.70
C LYS A 167 -9.30 -17.41 26.53
N THR A 168 -10.23 -17.03 25.65
CA THR A 168 -10.70 -17.87 24.54
C THR A 168 -10.47 -17.24 23.17
N GLU A 169 -10.06 -15.98 23.11
CA GLU A 169 -9.92 -15.24 21.86
C GLU A 169 -8.52 -14.67 21.70
N SER A 170 -7.89 -14.99 20.57
CA SER A 170 -6.62 -14.42 20.18
C SER A 170 -6.64 -13.98 18.73
N ILE A 171 -6.02 -12.84 18.45
CA ILE A 171 -5.80 -12.34 17.09
C ILE A 171 -4.34 -12.54 16.73
N VAL A 172 -4.08 -12.99 15.50
CA VAL A 172 -2.73 -13.02 14.95
C VAL A 172 -2.57 -11.85 13.97
N ARG A 173 -1.48 -11.09 14.11
CA ARG A 173 -1.09 -10.03 13.18
C ARG A 173 0.11 -10.48 12.36
N HIS A 174 0.00 -10.39 11.04
CA HIS A 174 1.07 -10.77 10.12
C HIS A 174 1.69 -9.53 9.47
N VAL A 175 3.01 -9.38 9.60
CA VAL A 175 3.79 -8.35 8.93
C VAL A 175 4.75 -9.02 7.96
N GLN A 176 4.75 -8.58 6.70
CA GLN A 176 5.72 -9.01 5.70
C GLN A 176 6.71 -7.89 5.44
N VAL A 177 8.00 -8.20 5.56
CA VAL A 177 9.08 -7.30 5.17
C VAL A 177 9.60 -7.75 3.81
N ILE A 178 9.30 -6.97 2.79
CA ILE A 178 9.51 -7.27 1.38
C ILE A 178 10.70 -6.43 0.91
N VAL A 179 11.82 -7.11 0.66
CA VAL A 179 13.07 -6.47 0.22
C VAL A 179 13.11 -6.45 -1.29
N VAL A 180 13.20 -5.25 -1.86
CA VAL A 180 13.26 -5.01 -3.31
C VAL A 180 14.60 -4.42 -3.71
N ASP A 181 14.96 -4.59 -4.99
CA ASP A 181 16.20 -4.07 -5.57
C ASP A 181 16.08 -2.64 -6.11
N THR A 182 14.87 -2.20 -6.47
CA THR A 182 14.55 -0.84 -6.92
C THR A 182 14.00 0.04 -5.79
N ASP A 183 13.69 1.31 -6.09
CA ASP A 183 12.96 2.13 -5.12
C ASP A 183 11.58 1.49 -4.84
N PRO A 184 11.12 1.41 -3.57
CA PRO A 184 9.84 0.79 -3.24
C PRO A 184 8.64 1.39 -4.00
N ILE A 185 8.69 2.68 -4.32
CA ILE A 185 7.62 3.34 -5.08
C ILE A 185 7.66 2.90 -6.55
N GLU A 186 8.85 2.84 -7.16
CA GLU A 186 9.02 2.28 -8.51
C GLU A 186 8.52 0.83 -8.56
N HIS A 187 8.88 0.00 -7.57
CA HIS A 187 8.39 -1.37 -7.48
C HIS A 187 6.85 -1.44 -7.41
N ILE A 188 6.22 -0.53 -6.66
CA ILE A 188 4.75 -0.47 -6.60
C ILE A 188 4.14 -0.10 -7.96
N LEU A 189 4.75 0.84 -8.69
CA LEU A 189 4.23 1.27 -9.99
C LEU A 189 4.41 0.22 -11.08
N PHE A 190 5.53 -0.51 -11.07
CA PHE A 190 5.94 -1.35 -12.22
C PHE A 190 5.89 -2.87 -11.97
N ASP A 191 5.85 -3.33 -10.73
CA ASP A 191 5.90 -4.77 -10.40
C ASP A 191 4.66 -5.33 -9.71
N PHE A 192 3.69 -4.47 -9.37
CA PHE A 192 2.45 -4.93 -8.74
C PHE A 192 1.54 -5.65 -9.75
N HIS A 193 0.83 -6.66 -9.27
CA HIS A 193 -0.05 -7.48 -10.12
C HIS A 193 -1.23 -6.67 -10.68
N SER A 194 -1.71 -5.65 -9.96
CA SER A 194 -2.87 -4.87 -10.39
C SER A 194 -3.02 -3.52 -9.69
N THR A 195 -3.79 -2.61 -10.30
CA THR A 195 -3.92 -1.22 -9.85
C THR A 195 -4.59 -1.03 -8.48
N VAL A 196 -5.49 -1.92 -8.05
CA VAL A 196 -6.17 -1.84 -6.74
C VAL A 196 -5.22 -1.84 -5.55
N VAL A 197 -4.01 -2.39 -5.70
CA VAL A 197 -3.00 -2.44 -4.64
C VAL A 197 -1.88 -1.41 -4.81
N MET A 198 -1.94 -0.56 -5.82
CA MET A 198 -0.94 0.50 -6.05
C MET A 198 -1.16 1.73 -5.16
N ASN A 199 -1.65 1.49 -3.94
CA ASN A 199 -1.81 2.52 -2.92
C ASN A 199 -0.72 2.30 -1.88
N PHE A 200 -0.14 3.38 -1.37
CA PHE A 200 0.96 3.25 -0.43
C PHE A 200 0.98 4.33 0.64
N ILE A 201 1.68 4.03 1.73
CA ILE A 201 1.82 4.88 2.91
C ILE A 201 3.31 4.96 3.26
N THR A 202 3.83 6.18 3.27
CA THR A 202 5.19 6.49 3.72
C THR A 202 5.15 7.04 5.15
N ALA A 203 6.29 7.48 5.68
CA ALA A 203 6.33 8.16 6.97
C ALA A 203 5.56 9.49 6.99
N GLU A 204 5.46 10.16 5.84
CA GLU A 204 4.98 11.54 5.71
C GLU A 204 3.63 11.66 5.03
N ARG A 205 3.26 10.69 4.19
CA ARG A 205 2.00 10.76 3.44
C ARG A 205 1.50 9.41 2.99
N ALA A 206 0.21 9.33 2.69
CA ALA A 206 -0.37 8.26 1.91
C ALA A 206 -0.66 8.73 0.48
N VAL A 207 -0.48 7.86 -0.50
CA VAL A 207 -0.80 8.11 -1.91
C VAL A 207 -1.61 6.94 -2.48
N SER A 208 -2.70 7.26 -3.15
CA SER A 208 -3.42 6.35 -4.04
C SER A 208 -3.22 6.82 -5.47
N ILE A 209 -2.67 5.95 -6.32
CA ILE A 209 -2.33 6.28 -7.71
C ILE A 209 -3.60 6.39 -8.60
N PHE A 210 -4.58 5.50 -8.38
CA PHE A 210 -5.82 5.43 -9.17
C PHE A 210 -7.06 5.51 -8.26
N PRO A 211 -7.27 6.63 -7.54
CA PRO A 211 -8.29 6.71 -6.50
C PRO A 211 -9.71 6.58 -7.04
N HIS A 212 -10.02 7.20 -8.17
CA HIS A 212 -11.37 7.14 -8.76
C HIS A 212 -11.73 5.70 -9.15
N SER A 213 -10.90 5.07 -9.99
CA SER A 213 -11.14 3.69 -10.42
C SER A 213 -11.18 2.72 -9.24
N THR A 214 -10.29 2.90 -8.25
CA THR A 214 -10.20 1.99 -7.10
C THR A 214 -11.37 2.16 -6.14
N PHE A 215 -11.64 3.38 -5.67
CA PHE A 215 -12.54 3.60 -4.54
C PHE A 215 -13.95 4.05 -4.93
N ILE A 216 -14.13 4.58 -6.14
CA ILE A 216 -15.46 4.97 -6.65
C ILE A 216 -15.99 3.85 -7.54
N ASP A 217 -15.25 3.51 -8.61
CA ASP A 217 -15.73 2.54 -9.59
C ASP A 217 -15.55 1.07 -9.15
N ARG A 218 -14.79 0.81 -8.08
CA ARG A 218 -14.38 -0.54 -7.63
C ARG A 218 -13.74 -1.37 -8.75
N LEU A 219 -12.99 -0.72 -9.63
CA LEU A 219 -12.28 -1.32 -10.77
C LEU A 219 -10.79 -1.53 -10.45
N SER A 220 -10.26 -2.65 -10.93
CA SER A 220 -8.84 -2.94 -10.96
C SER A 220 -8.41 -3.40 -12.34
N TYR A 221 -7.22 -2.99 -12.76
CA TYR A 221 -6.61 -3.41 -14.01
C TYR A 221 -5.40 -4.27 -13.72
N THR A 222 -5.21 -5.33 -14.51
CA THR A 222 -4.08 -6.24 -14.37
C THR A 222 -2.84 -5.62 -15.02
N SER A 223 -1.79 -5.40 -14.23
CA SER A 223 -0.56 -4.69 -14.66
C SER A 223 0.57 -5.66 -14.99
N LYS A 224 0.78 -6.71 -14.19
CA LYS A 224 1.80 -7.73 -14.42
C LYS A 224 1.26 -9.12 -14.06
N VAL A 225 1.24 -10.04 -15.04
CA VAL A 225 0.96 -11.47 -14.82
C VAL A 225 2.27 -12.21 -15.03
N ARG A 226 2.84 -12.78 -13.97
CA ARG A 226 3.98 -13.71 -14.13
C ARG A 226 3.47 -14.97 -14.83
N ASP A 227 4.18 -15.44 -15.85
CA ASP A 227 3.73 -16.45 -16.83
C ASP A 227 3.14 -17.76 -16.26
N LYS A 228 3.42 -18.10 -15.00
CA LYS A 228 2.86 -19.28 -14.33
C LYS A 228 1.39 -19.16 -13.91
N ALA A 229 0.78 -17.98 -13.96
CA ALA A 229 -0.62 -17.76 -13.59
C ALA A 229 -1.60 -17.85 -14.77
N ILE A 230 -1.15 -18.31 -15.95
CA ILE A 230 -1.96 -18.32 -17.18
C ILE A 230 -2.96 -19.49 -17.21
N ILE A 231 -2.78 -20.52 -16.38
CA ILE A 231 -3.62 -21.73 -16.39
C ILE A 231 -4.82 -21.62 -15.43
N ASP A 232 -4.68 -20.88 -14.31
CA ASP A 232 -5.73 -20.70 -13.30
C ASP A 232 -5.82 -19.25 -12.81
N LYS A 233 -7.02 -18.83 -12.41
CA LYS A 233 -7.25 -17.52 -11.79
C LYS A 233 -6.42 -17.41 -10.51
N PRO A 234 -5.50 -16.44 -10.40
CA PRO A 234 -4.58 -16.40 -9.27
C PRO A 234 -5.30 -16.02 -7.97
N ASP A 235 -4.85 -16.59 -6.84
CA ASP A 235 -5.47 -16.38 -5.52
C ASP A 235 -5.62 -14.91 -5.13
N TRP A 236 -4.66 -14.07 -5.52
CA TRP A 236 -4.72 -12.63 -5.26
C TRP A 236 -5.94 -11.99 -5.92
N ARG A 237 -6.35 -12.45 -7.10
CA ARG A 237 -7.51 -11.91 -7.81
C ARG A 237 -8.79 -12.32 -7.13
N ILE A 238 -8.93 -13.60 -6.80
CA ILE A 238 -10.09 -14.13 -6.05
C ILE A 238 -10.26 -13.35 -4.74
N LYS A 239 -9.15 -13.07 -4.04
CA LYS A 239 -9.12 -12.27 -2.79
C LYS A 239 -9.74 -10.88 -2.98
N TYR A 240 -9.38 -10.14 -4.03
CA TYR A 240 -9.89 -8.78 -4.24
C TYR A 240 -11.29 -8.76 -4.85
N GLU A 241 -11.67 -9.74 -5.68
CA GLU A 241 -13.05 -9.85 -6.15
C GLU A 241 -14.04 -10.14 -5.01
N ARG A 242 -13.67 -10.99 -4.06
CA ARG A 242 -14.45 -11.19 -2.81
C ARG A 242 -14.60 -9.92 -1.97
N ARG A 243 -13.74 -8.91 -2.19
CA ARG A 243 -13.81 -7.58 -1.57
C ARG A 243 -14.60 -6.58 -2.41
N GLY A 244 -15.27 -7.02 -3.46
CA GLY A 244 -16.15 -6.20 -4.30
C GLY A 244 -15.46 -5.54 -5.50
N PHE A 245 -14.21 -5.89 -5.80
CA PHE A 245 -13.50 -5.31 -6.94
C PHE A 245 -13.77 -6.08 -8.23
N THR A 246 -14.03 -5.36 -9.32
CA THR A 246 -14.13 -5.94 -10.66
C THR A 246 -12.81 -5.77 -11.40
N PHE A 247 -12.27 -6.88 -11.89
CA PHE A 247 -11.04 -6.87 -12.69
C PHE A 247 -11.36 -6.73 -14.18
N ARG A 248 -10.72 -5.77 -14.82
CA ARG A 248 -10.75 -5.57 -16.27
C ARG A 248 -9.43 -6.06 -16.85
N ASP A 249 -9.49 -7.18 -17.57
CA ASP A 249 -8.35 -7.73 -18.32
C ASP A 249 -8.43 -7.43 -19.82
N ASP A 250 -9.47 -6.71 -20.24
CA ASP A 250 -9.97 -6.71 -21.61
C ASP A 250 -9.09 -5.92 -22.60
N SER A 251 -9.04 -6.50 -23.80
CA SER A 251 -8.26 -6.23 -25.01
C SER A 251 -8.39 -4.84 -25.67
N ASP A 252 -9.15 -3.92 -25.06
CA ASP A 252 -9.22 -2.52 -25.50
C ASP A 252 -8.35 -1.64 -24.57
N THR A 253 -7.05 -1.75 -24.81
CA THR A 253 -5.98 -0.97 -24.19
C THR A 253 -6.31 0.52 -24.16
N TYR A 254 -6.92 1.04 -25.24
CA TYR A 254 -7.11 2.47 -25.42
C TYR A 254 -8.14 3.04 -24.44
N SER A 255 -9.32 2.44 -24.32
CA SER A 255 -10.35 2.94 -23.38
C SER A 255 -9.96 2.72 -21.92
N THR A 256 -9.17 1.69 -21.64
CA THR A 256 -8.60 1.43 -20.32
C THR A 256 -7.57 2.48 -19.92
N VAL A 257 -6.55 2.69 -20.75
CA VAL A 257 -5.50 3.70 -20.51
C VAL A 257 -6.15 5.07 -20.35
N ARG A 258 -7.10 5.43 -21.22
CA ARG A 258 -7.81 6.70 -21.13
C ARG A 258 -8.58 6.89 -19.81
N ARG A 259 -9.11 5.83 -19.20
CA ARG A 259 -9.74 5.92 -17.88
C ARG A 259 -8.72 6.10 -16.77
N LEU A 260 -7.65 5.30 -16.78
CA LEU A 260 -6.58 5.38 -15.78
C LEU A 260 -5.78 6.68 -15.87
N THR A 261 -5.69 7.27 -17.05
CA THR A 261 -5.08 8.59 -17.26
C THR A 261 -6.06 9.74 -17.04
N CYS A 262 -7.31 9.46 -16.64
CA CYS A 262 -8.36 10.49 -16.52
C CYS A 262 -8.48 11.36 -17.79
N GLN A 263 -8.32 10.75 -18.96
CA GLN A 263 -8.31 11.37 -20.28
C GLN A 263 -7.18 12.41 -20.50
N SER A 264 -6.15 12.41 -19.66
CA SER A 264 -4.93 13.19 -19.85
C SER A 264 -3.90 12.45 -20.71
N SER A 265 -2.68 13.01 -20.78
CA SER A 265 -1.48 12.35 -21.31
C SER A 265 -1.34 10.90 -20.80
N ILE A 266 -0.71 10.03 -21.59
CA ILE A 266 -0.33 8.66 -21.20
C ILE A 266 0.61 8.68 -19.99
N LEU A 267 1.37 9.76 -19.83
CA LEU A 267 2.24 10.01 -18.70
C LEU A 267 1.44 10.55 -17.51
N ARG A 268 1.52 9.86 -16.37
CA ARG A 268 1.02 10.27 -15.07
C ARG A 268 2.20 10.57 -14.15
N SER A 269 1.98 11.35 -13.11
CA SER A 269 2.96 11.56 -12.04
C SER A 269 2.35 11.12 -10.72
N VAL A 270 3.16 10.54 -9.83
CA VAL A 270 2.71 10.10 -8.49
C VAL A 270 2.06 11.25 -7.71
N GLN A 271 2.48 12.49 -7.99
CA GLN A 271 2.00 13.69 -7.32
C GLN A 271 1.01 14.53 -8.16
N ASP A 272 0.51 14.00 -9.28
CA ASP A 272 -0.46 14.76 -10.08
C ASP A 272 -1.84 14.91 -9.41
N LYS A 273 -2.67 15.77 -10.01
CA LYS A 273 -4.01 16.09 -9.52
C LYS A 273 -5.01 14.93 -9.58
N PHE A 274 -4.66 13.83 -10.23
CA PHE A 274 -5.51 12.65 -10.37
C PHE A 274 -5.16 11.57 -9.35
N SER A 275 -4.04 11.71 -8.64
CA SER A 275 -3.69 10.92 -7.46
C SER A 275 -4.31 11.51 -6.20
N TRP A 276 -4.67 10.65 -5.24
CA TRP A 276 -5.18 11.08 -3.94
C TRP A 276 -4.05 11.03 -2.92
N GLN A 277 -3.68 12.20 -2.42
CA GLN A 277 -2.58 12.37 -1.48
C GLN A 277 -3.10 12.85 -0.13
N ILE A 278 -2.62 12.24 0.96
CA ILE A 278 -2.92 12.63 2.34
C ILE A 278 -1.61 12.87 3.05
N THR A 279 -1.29 14.13 3.32
CA THR A 279 -0.09 14.52 4.07
C THR A 279 -0.35 14.39 5.56
N PHE A 280 0.58 13.74 6.25
CA PHE A 280 0.52 13.57 7.69
C PHE A 280 1.20 14.75 8.40
N PRO A 281 0.75 15.11 9.61
CA PRO A 281 1.47 16.06 10.43
C PRO A 281 2.92 15.62 10.63
N ASN A 282 3.85 16.55 10.45
CA ASN A 282 5.26 16.33 10.72
C ASN A 282 5.46 16.11 12.22
N GLU A 283 5.67 14.86 12.60
CA GLU A 283 6.37 14.57 13.85
C GLU A 283 7.85 14.90 13.61
N GLN A 284 8.19 16.16 13.75
CA GLN A 284 9.50 16.67 14.16
C GLN A 284 10.61 15.58 14.21
N THR A 285 11.18 15.23 13.05
CA THR A 285 12.20 14.18 12.86
C THR A 285 13.60 14.70 13.15
N TRP A 286 13.77 15.59 14.13
CA TRP A 286 14.94 16.49 14.26
C TRP A 286 16.31 15.82 14.40
N ASN A 287 16.40 14.50 14.63
CA ASN A 287 17.66 13.85 14.98
C ASN A 287 17.91 12.52 14.24
N ALA A 288 17.23 12.25 13.12
CA ALA A 288 17.54 11.06 12.33
C ALA A 288 18.68 11.35 11.36
N LEU A 289 19.73 10.52 11.36
CA LEU A 289 20.67 10.46 10.24
C LEU A 289 19.89 10.32 8.93
N PRO A 290 20.37 10.93 7.82
CA PRO A 290 19.71 10.77 6.54
C PRO A 290 19.58 9.28 6.22
N PRO A 291 18.46 8.87 5.62
CA PRO A 291 18.26 7.47 5.27
C PRO A 291 19.37 6.95 4.35
N PRO A 292 19.68 5.63 4.35
CA PRO A 292 20.79 5.08 3.58
C PRO A 292 20.78 5.41 2.09
N TYR A 293 19.59 5.66 1.52
CA TYR A 293 19.42 5.98 0.11
C TYR A 293 19.01 7.44 -0.14
N GLY A 294 19.24 8.32 0.84
CA GLY A 294 18.83 9.72 0.80
C GLY A 294 17.34 9.91 1.08
N THR A 295 16.89 11.15 0.96
CA THR A 295 15.47 11.49 1.14
C THR A 295 14.61 10.76 0.12
N MET A 296 13.52 10.15 0.58
CA MET A 296 12.54 9.50 -0.30
C MET A 296 12.02 10.50 -1.32
N LYS A 297 12.14 10.17 -2.60
CA LYS A 297 11.57 10.96 -3.68
C LYS A 297 10.14 10.50 -3.92
N LEU A 298 9.30 11.43 -4.37
CA LEU A 298 7.92 11.15 -4.79
C LEU A 298 7.61 11.74 -6.17
N ASP A 299 8.61 12.36 -6.78
CA ASP A 299 8.52 12.94 -8.11
C ASP A 299 8.87 11.85 -9.14
N TYR A 300 7.93 10.94 -9.32
CA TYR A 300 8.00 9.84 -10.27
C TYR A 300 6.96 10.06 -11.34
N ASP A 301 7.44 10.26 -12.56
CA ASP A 301 6.63 10.14 -13.75
C ASP A 301 6.60 8.68 -14.21
N PHE A 302 5.43 8.22 -14.63
CA PHE A 302 5.24 6.85 -15.06
C PHE A 302 4.21 6.77 -16.17
N GLU A 303 4.41 5.81 -17.06
CA GLU A 303 3.41 5.44 -18.05
C GLU A 303 2.45 4.43 -17.43
N VAL A 304 1.17 4.57 -17.74
CA VAL A 304 0.18 3.57 -17.34
C VAL A 304 0.27 2.38 -18.29
N LEU A 305 1.09 1.40 -17.90
CA LEU A 305 1.24 0.15 -18.64
C LEU A 305 0.07 -0.80 -18.32
N VAL A 306 -0.61 -1.24 -19.37
CA VAL A 306 -1.64 -2.29 -19.28
C VAL A 306 -1.13 -3.53 -20.01
N LYS A 307 -1.75 -4.68 -19.74
CA LYS A 307 -1.34 -6.00 -20.26
C LYS A 307 -0.96 -6.02 -21.76
N ASP A 308 -1.63 -5.22 -22.59
CA ASP A 308 -1.43 -5.17 -24.06
C ASP A 308 -0.41 -4.13 -24.55
N SER A 309 0.22 -3.34 -23.66
CA SER A 309 1.21 -2.33 -24.04
C SER A 309 2.45 -2.90 -24.74
N LYS A 310 2.60 -4.23 -24.83
CA LYS A 310 3.76 -4.97 -25.39
C LYS A 310 5.13 -4.63 -24.78
N ILE A 311 5.17 -3.74 -23.77
CA ILE A 311 6.35 -3.35 -22.99
C ILE A 311 6.65 -4.37 -21.87
N VAL A 312 5.67 -5.19 -21.50
CA VAL A 312 5.89 -6.35 -20.63
C VAL A 312 6.47 -7.46 -21.51
N GLU A 313 7.79 -7.64 -21.48
CA GLU A 313 8.44 -8.81 -22.09
C GLU A 313 7.81 -10.09 -21.52
N GLN A 314 7.38 -10.98 -22.41
CA GLN A 314 7.24 -12.40 -22.08
C GLN A 314 8.65 -12.90 -21.79
N GLU A 315 8.94 -13.23 -20.53
CA GLU A 315 10.21 -13.85 -20.18
C GLU A 315 10.26 -15.26 -20.78
N GLY A 316 10.85 -15.34 -21.97
CA GLY A 316 11.61 -16.49 -22.45
C GLY A 316 10.82 -17.78 -22.68
N ARG A 317 10.48 -18.01 -23.96
CA ARG A 317 10.81 -19.31 -24.58
C ARG A 317 12.29 -19.56 -24.29
N GLN A 318 12.60 -20.43 -23.33
CA GLN A 318 13.90 -21.07 -23.33
C GLN A 318 13.99 -21.86 -24.64
N SER A 319 14.91 -21.39 -25.47
CA SER A 319 15.55 -22.13 -26.55
C SER A 319 15.89 -23.53 -26.06
N LEU A 320 15.14 -24.51 -26.57
CA LEU A 320 15.57 -25.89 -26.66
C LEU A 320 16.88 -25.91 -27.47
N PHE A 321 18.02 -25.91 -26.78
CA PHE A 321 19.26 -26.44 -27.32
C PHE A 321 20.06 -27.10 -26.20
N LEU A 322 20.20 -28.42 -26.35
CA LEU A 322 21.23 -29.33 -25.84
C LEU A 322 21.10 -29.83 -24.38
N ALA A 323 20.47 -31.00 -24.23
CA ALA A 323 21.16 -32.21 -23.75
C ALA A 323 20.41 -33.46 -24.26
N ASP A 324 21.19 -34.32 -24.95
CA ASP A 324 20.92 -35.59 -25.64
C ASP A 324 20.07 -35.60 -26.92
#